data_AF-A0A0X7BAY9-F1
#
_entry.id   AF-A0A0X7BAY9-F1
#
_cell.length_a   1.000
_cell.length_b   1.000
_cell.length_c   1.000
_cell.angle_alpha   90.00
_cell.angle_beta   90.00
_cell.angle_gamma   90.00
#
_symmetry.space_group_name_H-M   'P 1'
#
loop_
_entity.id
_entity.type
_entity.pdbx_description
1 polymer ?
#
loop_
_entity_poly.entity_id
_entity_poly.type
_entity_poly.pdbx_seq_one_letter_code
_entity_poly.pdbx_strand_id
1 'polypeptide(L)'
;MNQKNFEFLRDQIKFTGFGAGLENALQQKIKEGTPTFQLEHSGKFNTDQVSASLQFKKSEQTDMYFFNSYKVDLKKEAGGTALSQNFYINKENNITLKEAYNLMDGRAVNKDLKNAEGQVYNAWLKMDFKESDASGNFKMQQYHQNYGYDLEATLSK
;
A
#
# COMPACT_ATOMS: atom_id res chain seq x y z
N MET A 1 26.20 -6.20 3.67
CA MET A 1 24.96 -5.53 3.23
C MET A 1 24.82 -5.71 1.72
N ASN A 2 23.68 -6.18 1.23
CA ASN A 2 23.42 -6.28 -0.20
C ASN A 2 23.04 -4.89 -0.76
N GLN A 3 23.97 -4.24 -1.46
CA GLN A 3 23.81 -2.86 -1.92
C GLN A 3 22.64 -2.70 -2.92
N LYS A 4 22.48 -3.63 -3.86
CA LYS A 4 21.39 -3.60 -4.84
C LYS A 4 20.02 -3.72 -4.17
N ASN A 5 19.90 -4.59 -3.16
CA ASN A 5 18.66 -4.74 -2.40
C ASN A 5 18.34 -3.49 -1.57
N PHE A 6 19.36 -2.86 -0.97
CA PHE A 6 19.17 -1.59 -0.27
C PHE A 6 18.68 -0.48 -1.21
N GLU A 7 19.30 -0.30 -2.37
CA GLU A 7 18.89 0.68 -3.38
C GLU A 7 17.45 0.44 -3.86
N PHE A 8 17.11 -0.83 -4.13
CA PHE A 8 15.76 -1.22 -4.50
C PHE A 8 14.73 -0.83 -3.43
N LEU A 9 15.00 -1.15 -2.15
CA LEU A 9 14.10 -0.83 -1.05
C LEU A 9 13.97 0.68 -0.83
N ARG A 10 15.08 1.42 -0.93
CA ARG A 10 15.07 2.89 -0.86
C ARG A 10 14.17 3.49 -1.93
N ASP A 11 14.32 3.04 -3.17
CA ASP A 11 13.53 3.53 -4.29
C ASP A 11 12.06 3.12 -4.14
N GLN A 12 11.78 1.90 -3.67
CA GLN A 12 10.42 1.44 -3.38
C GLN A 12 9.73 2.30 -2.31
N ILE A 13 10.42 2.64 -1.21
CA ILE A 13 9.92 3.56 -0.17
C ILE A 13 9.62 4.93 -0.77
N LYS A 14 10.52 5.46 -1.61
CA LYS A 14 10.34 6.76 -2.27
C LYS A 14 9.11 6.77 -3.18
N PHE A 15 8.97 5.77 -4.05
CA PHE A 15 7.89 5.69 -5.03
C PHE A 15 6.54 5.25 -4.43
N THR A 16 6.53 4.68 -3.24
CA THR A 16 5.29 4.40 -2.47
C THR A 16 4.81 5.61 -1.66
N GLY A 17 5.52 6.74 -1.72
CA GLY A 17 5.06 8.03 -1.21
C GLY A 17 5.58 8.43 0.17
N PHE A 18 6.61 7.75 0.69
CA PHE A 18 7.24 8.08 1.98
C PHE A 18 8.46 9.00 1.86
N GLY A 19 8.86 9.34 0.63
CA GLY A 19 9.98 10.24 0.35
C GLY A 19 11.36 9.64 0.64
N ALA A 20 12.36 10.51 0.82
CA ALA A 20 13.77 10.13 0.99
C ALA A 20 14.23 10.12 2.46
N GLY A 21 13.35 10.42 3.43
CA GLY A 21 13.74 10.62 4.84
C GLY A 21 14.11 9.34 5.59
N LEU A 22 13.77 8.16 5.07
CA LEU A 22 13.94 6.88 5.77
C LEU A 22 15.23 6.13 5.39
N GLU A 23 16.04 6.68 4.48
CA GLU A 23 17.20 5.98 3.89
C GLU A 23 18.23 5.56 4.94
N ASN A 24 18.61 6.47 5.84
CA ASN A 24 19.60 6.18 6.89
C ASN A 24 19.10 5.11 7.87
N ALA A 25 17.84 5.21 8.29
CA ALA A 25 17.22 4.25 9.20
C ALA A 25 17.11 2.85 8.56
N LEU A 26 16.71 2.79 7.28
CA LEU A 26 16.70 1.56 6.50
C LEU A 26 18.10 0.93 6.44
N GLN A 27 19.12 1.74 6.08
CA GLN A 27 20.48 1.25 5.94
C GLN A 27 21.01 0.69 7.26
N GLN A 28 20.75 1.38 8.37
CA GLN A 28 21.12 0.94 9.70
C GLN A 28 20.46 -0.40 10.05
N LYS A 29 19.13 -0.52 9.87
CA LYS A 29 18.40 -1.76 10.19
C LYS A 29 18.85 -2.96 9.37
N ILE A 30 19.19 -2.76 8.11
CA ILE A 30 19.76 -3.82 7.26
C ILE A 30 21.18 -4.19 7.71
N LYS A 31 22.01 -3.21 8.12
CA LYS A 31 23.37 -3.46 8.64
C LYS A 31 23.35 -4.21 9.97
N GLU A 32 22.39 -3.92 10.83
CA GLU A 32 22.15 -4.64 12.10
C GLU A 32 21.78 -6.11 11.89
N GLY A 33 21.31 -6.49 10.69
CA GLY A 33 20.98 -7.88 10.36
C GLY A 33 19.69 -8.40 11.01
N THR A 34 18.87 -7.50 11.57
CA THR A 34 17.61 -7.86 12.24
C THR A 34 16.67 -8.55 11.26
N PRO A 35 16.12 -9.75 11.55
CA PRO A 35 15.27 -10.49 10.60
C PRO A 35 13.97 -9.79 10.24
N THR A 36 13.40 -9.02 11.16
CA THR A 36 12.19 -8.21 10.92
C THR A 36 12.36 -6.85 11.58
N PHE A 37 11.91 -5.79 10.92
CA PHE A 37 11.92 -4.46 11.51
C PHE A 37 10.84 -3.59 10.89
N GLN A 38 10.59 -2.45 11.54
CA GLN A 38 9.66 -1.44 11.07
C GLN A 38 10.35 -0.10 10.93
N LEU A 39 9.90 0.71 9.98
CA LEU A 39 10.26 2.12 9.85
C LEU A 39 8.99 2.95 9.99
N GLU A 40 9.05 3.99 10.81
CA GLU A 40 7.90 4.86 11.07
C GLU A 40 7.97 6.11 10.21
N HIS A 41 6.83 6.50 9.65
CA HIS A 41 6.64 7.74 8.92
C HIS A 41 5.39 8.43 9.44
N SER A 42 5.45 9.75 9.58
CA SER A 42 4.27 10.53 9.94
C SER A 42 4.23 11.84 9.16
N GLY A 43 3.02 12.30 8.89
CA GLY A 43 2.78 13.51 8.13
C GLY A 43 1.33 13.95 8.24
N LYS A 44 1.00 14.96 7.44
CA LYS A 44 -0.37 15.45 7.34
C LYS A 44 -0.81 15.43 5.89
N PHE A 45 -2.06 15.07 5.68
CA PHE A 45 -2.76 15.33 4.42
C PHE A 45 -3.92 16.26 4.74
N ASN A 46 -3.95 17.43 4.09
CA ASN A 46 -4.81 18.53 4.50
C ASN A 46 -4.58 18.85 5.99
N THR A 47 -5.62 18.73 6.81
CA THR A 47 -5.52 18.91 8.26
C THR A 47 -5.46 17.59 9.05
N ASP A 48 -5.63 16.45 8.37
CA ASP A 48 -5.65 15.13 9.00
C ASP A 48 -4.23 14.64 9.30
N GLN A 49 -4.07 13.98 10.44
CA GLN A 49 -2.81 13.34 10.82
C GLN A 49 -2.78 11.91 10.27
N VAL A 50 -1.69 11.58 9.58
CA VAL A 50 -1.42 10.24 9.08
C VAL A 50 -0.11 9.73 9.66
N SER A 51 -0.13 8.54 10.23
CA SER A 51 1.07 7.78 10.59
C SER A 51 1.09 6.47 9.82
N ALA A 52 2.27 6.05 9.41
CA ALA A 52 2.49 4.81 8.71
C ALA A 52 3.68 4.05 9.31
N SER A 53 3.44 2.79 9.65
CA SER A 53 4.49 1.85 10.02
C SER A 53 4.77 0.96 8.82
N LEU A 54 6.00 0.95 8.31
CA LEU A 54 6.43 0.16 7.14
C LEU A 54 7.09 -1.13 7.63
N GLN A 55 6.57 -2.30 7.23
CA GLN A 55 7.06 -3.61 7.69
C GLN A 55 8.06 -4.24 6.71
N PHE A 56 9.24 -4.58 7.23
CA PHE A 56 10.29 -5.25 6.49
C PHE A 56 10.63 -6.62 7.08
N LYS A 57 10.93 -7.59 6.22
CA LYS A 57 11.41 -8.92 6.61
C LYS A 57 12.58 -9.36 5.74
N LYS A 58 13.58 -9.98 6.35
CA LYS A 58 14.66 -10.70 5.68
C LYS A 58 14.14 -12.03 5.13
N SER A 59 14.54 -12.38 3.92
CA SER A 59 14.34 -13.70 3.34
C SER A 59 14.96 -14.78 4.24
N GLU A 60 14.28 -15.91 4.37
CA GLU A 60 14.82 -17.10 5.03
C GLU A 60 15.80 -17.87 4.11
N GLN A 61 15.73 -17.62 2.79
CA GLN A 61 16.50 -18.34 1.78
C GLN A 61 17.66 -17.52 1.20
N THR A 62 17.62 -16.19 1.35
CA THR A 62 18.59 -15.26 0.75
C THR A 62 18.96 -14.14 1.70
N ASP A 63 19.98 -13.36 1.37
CA ASP A 63 20.34 -12.15 2.14
C ASP A 63 19.51 -10.91 1.80
N MET A 64 18.39 -11.08 1.08
CA MET A 64 17.52 -9.98 0.69
C MET A 64 16.51 -9.63 1.78
N TYR A 65 16.21 -8.35 1.89
CA TYR A 65 15.08 -7.80 2.64
C TYR A 65 13.96 -7.40 1.70
N PHE A 66 12.73 -7.51 2.19
CA PHE A 66 11.52 -7.14 1.47
C PHE A 66 10.69 -6.17 2.29
N PHE A 67 10.18 -5.13 1.64
CA PHE A 67 9.11 -4.28 2.16
C PHE A 67 7.78 -4.98 1.85
N ASN A 68 7.11 -5.52 2.87
CA ASN A 68 5.97 -6.42 2.66
C ASN A 68 4.62 -5.72 2.75
N SER A 69 4.51 -4.76 3.66
CA SER A 69 3.29 -4.02 3.90
C SER A 69 3.60 -2.73 4.63
N TYR A 70 2.63 -1.83 4.68
CA TYR A 70 2.63 -0.72 5.60
C TYR A 70 1.24 -0.57 6.23
N LYS A 71 1.20 -0.37 7.54
CA LYS A 71 -0.02 -0.05 8.28
C LYS A 71 -0.15 1.46 8.32
N VAL A 72 -1.32 1.96 7.94
CA VAL A 72 -1.67 3.38 8.02
C VAL A 72 -2.69 3.57 9.14
N ASP A 73 -2.45 4.57 9.97
CA ASP A 73 -3.41 5.09 10.94
C ASP A 73 -3.78 6.53 10.54
N LEU A 74 -5.07 6.76 10.34
CA LEU A 74 -5.65 8.04 9.95
C LEU A 74 -6.45 8.62 11.13
N LYS A 75 -6.07 9.82 11.55
CA LYS A 75 -6.80 10.60 12.56
C LYS A 75 -7.29 11.90 11.93
N LYS A 76 -8.62 12.02 11.79
CA LYS A 76 -9.25 13.23 11.24
C LYS A 76 -9.21 14.40 12.24
N GLU A 77 -9.00 15.61 11.74
CA GLU A 77 -8.94 16.82 12.58
C GLU A 77 -10.26 17.09 13.30
N ALA A 78 -11.38 16.96 12.57
CA ALA A 78 -12.73 17.24 13.07
C ALA A 78 -13.21 16.28 14.19
N GLY A 79 -12.35 15.39 14.67
CA GLY A 79 -12.72 14.26 15.50
C GLY A 79 -13.39 13.16 14.68
N GLY A 80 -13.49 11.97 15.27
CA GLY A 80 -14.03 10.78 14.63
C GLY A 80 -13.27 9.52 15.02
N THR A 81 -13.77 8.37 14.57
CA THR A 81 -13.13 7.08 14.79
C THR A 81 -11.80 7.06 14.03
N ALA A 82 -10.70 6.83 14.76
CA ALA A 82 -9.41 6.58 14.14
C ALA A 82 -9.52 5.33 13.26
N LEU A 83 -9.05 5.45 12.01
CA LEU A 83 -9.10 4.36 11.04
C LEU A 83 -7.71 3.78 10.89
N SER A 84 -7.61 2.45 10.95
CA SER A 84 -6.38 1.72 10.69
C SER A 84 -6.59 0.80 9.50
N GLN A 85 -5.64 0.78 8.57
CA GLN A 85 -5.67 -0.14 7.43
C GLN A 85 -4.25 -0.60 7.11
N ASN A 86 -4.05 -1.90 6.90
CA ASN A 86 -2.82 -2.46 6.36
C ASN A 86 -2.89 -2.54 4.84
N PHE A 87 -1.86 -2.05 4.17
CA PHE A 87 -1.69 -2.11 2.72
C PHE A 87 -0.49 -2.99 2.38
N TYR A 88 -0.69 -3.97 1.51
CA TYR A 88 0.37 -4.88 1.09
C TYR A 88 1.18 -4.29 -0.07
N ILE A 89 2.48 -4.55 -0.03
CA ILE A 89 3.42 -4.20 -1.09
C ILE A 89 3.69 -5.45 -1.92
N ASN A 90 3.36 -5.34 -3.20
CA ASN A 90 3.54 -6.33 -4.23
C ASN A 90 4.60 -5.84 -5.24
N LYS A 91 4.90 -6.69 -6.23
CA LYS A 91 5.77 -6.31 -7.35
C LYS A 91 5.15 -5.17 -8.18
N GLU A 92 3.83 -5.18 -8.33
CA GLU A 92 3.07 -4.23 -9.14
C GLU A 92 1.75 -3.87 -8.41
N ASN A 93 1.01 -2.88 -8.91
CA ASN A 93 -0.30 -2.47 -8.39
C ASN A 93 -0.30 -1.96 -6.93
N ASN A 94 0.83 -1.46 -6.46
CA ASN A 94 0.95 -0.94 -5.09
C ASN A 94 0.07 0.30 -4.87
N ILE A 95 -0.53 0.36 -3.69
CA ILE A 95 -1.16 1.57 -3.17
C ILE A 95 -0.04 2.43 -2.57
N THR A 96 -0.02 3.72 -2.93
CA THR A 96 0.87 4.72 -2.33
C THR A 96 0.24 5.29 -1.07
N LEU A 97 1.02 5.97 -0.22
CA LEU A 97 0.50 6.60 0.99
C LEU A 97 -0.62 7.63 0.69
N LYS A 98 -0.51 8.39 -0.41
CA LYS A 98 -1.55 9.35 -0.82
C LYS A 98 -2.83 8.64 -1.28
N GLU A 99 -2.70 7.55 -2.03
CA GLU A 99 -3.85 6.74 -2.45
C GLU A 99 -4.51 6.07 -1.25
N ALA A 100 -3.72 5.53 -0.32
CA ALA A 100 -4.19 4.99 0.95
C ALA A 100 -5.01 6.02 1.75
N TYR A 101 -4.47 7.24 1.91
CA TYR A 101 -5.20 8.34 2.54
C TYR A 101 -6.54 8.61 1.83
N ASN A 102 -6.55 8.73 0.50
CA ASN A 102 -7.78 8.97 -0.25
C ASN A 102 -8.82 7.86 -0.02
N LEU A 103 -8.40 6.60 -0.08
CA LEU A 103 -9.27 5.43 0.13
C LEU A 103 -9.85 5.41 1.55
N MET A 104 -9.01 5.64 2.55
CA MET A 104 -9.38 5.72 3.96
C MET A 104 -10.27 6.92 4.29
N ASP A 105 -10.16 7.99 3.52
CA ASP A 105 -11.04 9.16 3.59
C ASP A 105 -12.34 8.97 2.77
N GLY A 106 -12.54 7.81 2.15
CA GLY A 106 -13.74 7.42 1.41
C GLY A 106 -13.77 7.88 -0.05
N ARG A 107 -12.68 8.45 -0.56
CA ARG A 107 -12.51 8.82 -1.96
C ARG A 107 -12.04 7.62 -2.77
N ALA A 108 -12.58 7.47 -3.98
CA ALA A 108 -12.11 6.46 -4.92
C ALA A 108 -10.77 6.89 -5.54
N VAL A 109 -9.94 5.91 -5.89
CA VAL A 109 -8.65 6.10 -6.56
C VAL A 109 -8.74 5.50 -7.96
N ASN A 110 -8.53 6.30 -8.99
CA ASN A 110 -8.37 5.80 -10.36
C ASN A 110 -6.91 5.41 -10.60
N LYS A 111 -6.67 4.20 -11.09
CA LYS A 111 -5.33 3.66 -11.28
C LYS A 111 -5.28 2.70 -12.45
N ASP A 112 -4.16 2.72 -13.17
CA ASP A 112 -3.81 1.66 -14.11
C ASP A 112 -3.20 0.49 -13.34
N LEU A 113 -3.84 -0.67 -13.48
CA LEU A 113 -3.47 -1.93 -12.84
C LEU A 113 -3.02 -2.92 -13.92
N LYS A 114 -2.24 -3.92 -13.51
CA LYS A 114 -1.87 -5.06 -14.35
C LYS A 114 -2.53 -6.34 -13.87
N ASN A 115 -3.07 -7.13 -14.79
CA ASN A 115 -3.59 -8.47 -14.49
C ASN A 115 -2.46 -9.51 -14.43
N ALA A 116 -2.81 -10.78 -14.22
CA ALA A 116 -1.82 -11.87 -14.12
C ALA A 116 -1.03 -12.07 -15.42
N GLU A 117 -1.63 -11.71 -16.56
CA GLU A 117 -1.04 -11.75 -17.90
C GLU A 117 -0.16 -10.52 -18.18
N GLY A 118 -0.08 -9.56 -17.25
CA GLY A 118 0.67 -8.32 -17.38
C GLY A 118 0.00 -7.24 -18.25
N GLN A 119 -1.25 -7.47 -18.68
CA GLN A 119 -2.03 -6.49 -19.44
C GLN A 119 -2.46 -5.35 -18.52
N VAL A 120 -2.25 -4.13 -18.99
CA VAL A 120 -2.64 -2.91 -18.27
C VAL A 120 -4.12 -2.63 -18.51
N TYR A 121 -4.85 -2.34 -17.45
CA TYR A 121 -6.24 -1.88 -17.50
C TYR A 121 -6.49 -0.80 -16.44
N ASN A 122 -7.41 0.10 -16.74
CA ASN A 122 -7.78 1.17 -15.80
C ASN A 122 -8.91 0.71 -14.87
N ALA A 123 -8.81 1.04 -13.59
CA ALA A 123 -9.83 0.74 -12.61
C ALA A 123 -9.98 1.84 -11.55
N TRP A 124 -11.19 1.95 -11.00
CA TRP A 124 -11.47 2.70 -9.79
C TRP A 124 -11.45 1.76 -8.58
N LEU A 125 -10.62 2.09 -7.60
CA LEU A 125 -10.53 1.41 -6.32
C LEU A 125 -11.31 2.20 -5.27
N LYS A 126 -12.11 1.50 -4.45
CA LYS A 126 -12.87 2.10 -3.36
C LYS A 126 -12.87 1.19 -2.14
N MET A 127 -12.67 1.77 -0.97
CA MET A 127 -12.76 1.04 0.29
C MET A 127 -14.23 0.80 0.66
N ASP A 128 -14.56 -0.43 1.03
CA ASP A 128 -15.86 -0.80 1.58
C ASP A 128 -15.81 -0.81 3.11
N PHE A 129 -16.33 0.25 3.72
CA PHE A 129 -16.35 0.42 5.18
C PHE A 129 -17.37 -0.48 5.90
N LYS A 130 -18.18 -1.25 5.16
CA LYS A 130 -19.18 -2.15 5.74
C LYS A 130 -18.64 -3.55 6.01
N GLU A 131 -17.57 -3.93 5.31
CA GLU A 131 -17.00 -5.27 5.39
C GLU A 131 -15.50 -5.20 5.74
N SER A 132 -15.12 -5.80 6.86
CA SER A 132 -13.74 -5.99 7.27
C SER A 132 -13.36 -7.47 7.35
N ASP A 133 -12.08 -7.77 7.16
CA ASP A 133 -11.52 -9.08 7.43
C ASP A 133 -11.32 -9.32 8.94
N ALA A 134 -10.87 -10.52 9.31
CA ALA A 134 -10.61 -10.90 10.70
C ALA A 134 -9.50 -10.06 11.38
N SER A 135 -8.66 -9.36 10.60
CA SER A 135 -7.61 -8.46 11.07
C SER A 135 -8.08 -7.00 11.15
N GLY A 136 -9.34 -6.73 10.83
CA GLY A 136 -9.94 -5.39 10.84
C GLY A 136 -9.65 -4.55 9.60
N ASN A 137 -9.06 -5.13 8.54
CA ASN A 137 -8.85 -4.41 7.28
C ASN A 137 -10.14 -4.38 6.47
N PHE A 138 -10.52 -3.21 5.98
CA PHE A 138 -11.65 -3.05 5.09
C PHE A 138 -11.37 -3.66 3.72
N LYS A 139 -12.42 -4.22 3.11
CA LYS A 139 -12.33 -4.75 1.75
C LYS A 139 -12.14 -3.63 0.72
N MET A 140 -11.45 -3.96 -0.36
CA MET A 140 -11.30 -3.09 -1.52
C MET A 140 -12.24 -3.56 -2.63
N GLN A 141 -13.08 -2.65 -3.12
CA GLN A 141 -13.88 -2.84 -4.33
C GLN A 141 -13.12 -2.25 -5.52
N GLN A 142 -13.17 -2.94 -6.65
CA GLN A 142 -12.51 -2.55 -7.88
C GLN A 142 -13.54 -2.49 -9.01
N TYR A 143 -13.65 -1.34 -9.66
CA TYR A 143 -14.57 -1.12 -10.76
C TYR A 143 -13.78 -0.84 -12.03
N HIS A 144 -13.97 -1.67 -13.04
CA HIS A 144 -13.35 -1.56 -14.37
C HIS A 144 -14.40 -1.79 -15.45
N GLN A 145 -14.04 -1.58 -16.71
CA GLN A 145 -14.99 -1.60 -17.85
C GLN A 145 -15.77 -2.92 -17.98
N ASN A 146 -15.21 -4.04 -17.50
CA ASN A 146 -15.84 -5.37 -17.53
C ASN A 146 -16.40 -5.80 -16.15
N TYR A 147 -16.51 -4.88 -15.19
CA TYR A 147 -16.97 -5.23 -13.84
C TYR A 147 -18.48 -5.52 -13.84
N GLY A 148 -18.83 -6.78 -13.57
CA GLY A 148 -20.23 -7.22 -13.46
C GLY A 148 -21.01 -7.26 -14.78
N TYR A 149 -20.33 -7.15 -15.92
CA TYR A 149 -20.98 -7.13 -17.23
C TYR A 149 -20.26 -8.08 -18.19
N ASP A 150 -20.94 -9.16 -18.55
CA ASP A 150 -20.57 -10.03 -19.66
C ASP A 150 -21.30 -9.53 -20.92
N LEU A 151 -20.54 -8.84 -21.77
CA LEU A 151 -21.06 -8.22 -23.00
C LEU A 151 -21.59 -9.28 -23.98
N GLU A 152 -20.95 -10.45 -24.04
CA GLU A 152 -21.36 -11.57 -24.89
C GLU A 152 -22.66 -12.20 -24.38
N ALA A 153 -22.77 -12.41 -23.07
CA ALA A 153 -24.01 -12.90 -22.46
C ALA A 153 -25.18 -11.92 -22.60
N THR A 154 -24.92 -10.62 -22.67
CA THR A 154 -25.96 -9.58 -22.75
C THR A 154 -26.44 -9.33 -24.19
N LEU A 155 -25.59 -9.53 -25.19
CA LEU A 155 -25.90 -9.31 -26.61
C LEU A 155 -26.47 -10.54 -27.34
N SER A 156 -26.38 -11.73 -26.73
CA SER A 156 -26.86 -13.00 -27.33
C SER A 156 -28.38 -13.21 -27.24
N LYS A 157 -29.18 -12.15 -27.38
CA LYS A 157 -30.66 -12.22 -27.40
C LYS A 157 -31.24 -12.12 -28.81
#